data_AF-A0A851M8R7-F1
#
_entry.id   AF-A0A851M8R7-F1
#
_cell.length_a   1.000
_cell.length_b   1.000
_cell.length_c   1.000
_cell.angle_alpha   90.00
_cell.angle_beta   90.00
_cell.angle_gamma   90.00
#
_symmetry.space_group_name_H-M   'P 1'
#
loop_
_entity.id
_entity.type
_entity.pdbx_description
1 polymer ?
#
loop_
_entity_poly.entity_id
_entity_poly.type
_entity_poly.pdbx_seq_one_letter_code
_entity_poly.pdbx_strand_id
1 'polypeptide(L)'
;ETRHSRNCPIDCASVYYNGLRRSGVYSILPSMQGLPVEVLCDMDTEGGGWMVIQRRQDGSVDFNRTWNEYKEGFGDLHGEFWLGNENIHRVTSQGDYSLRIDLEDWNNKHKHAFYQVF
;
A
#
# COMPACT_ATOMS: atom_id res chain seq x y z
N GLU A 1 -5.30 19.19 -30.37
CA GLU A 1 -4.64 18.89 -29.08
C GLU A 1 -5.42 17.79 -28.37
N THR A 2 -4.84 16.60 -28.33
CA THR A 2 -5.48 15.36 -27.91
C THR A 2 -5.60 15.28 -26.40
N ARG A 3 -6.82 15.00 -25.93
CA ARG A 3 -7.23 14.81 -24.53
C ARG A 3 -6.19 14.02 -23.73
N HIS A 4 -5.75 14.59 -22.60
CA HIS A 4 -5.10 13.85 -21.53
C HIS A 4 -6.11 12.83 -20.98
N SER A 5 -6.14 11.63 -21.55
CA SER A 5 -6.66 10.46 -20.86
C SER A 5 -5.72 10.25 -19.67
N ARG A 6 -6.01 10.90 -18.54
CA ARG A 6 -5.29 10.68 -17.29
C ARG A 6 -5.58 9.23 -16.90
N ASN A 7 -4.69 8.31 -17.22
CA ASN A 7 -4.73 6.97 -16.66
C ASN A 7 -4.63 7.13 -15.14
N CYS A 8 -5.74 6.98 -14.42
CA CYS A 8 -5.72 6.92 -12.97
C CYS A 8 -4.82 5.76 -12.56
N PRO A 9 -3.83 5.96 -11.68
CA PRO A 9 -2.94 4.90 -11.26
C PRO A 9 -3.75 3.83 -10.52
N ILE A 10 -3.55 2.56 -10.89
CA ILE A 10 -4.25 1.43 -10.27
C ILE A 10 -3.56 0.94 -8.99
N ASP A 11 -2.30 1.35 -8.79
CA ASP A 11 -1.46 1.02 -7.65
C ASP A 11 -0.26 1.99 -7.54
N CYS A 12 0.56 1.83 -6.49
CA CYS A 12 1.75 2.65 -6.26
C CYS A 12 2.84 2.47 -7.34
N ALA A 13 2.93 1.30 -7.99
CA ALA A 13 3.83 1.10 -9.12
C ALA A 13 3.44 2.00 -10.30
N SER A 14 2.15 2.10 -10.61
CA SER A 14 1.62 3.01 -11.63
C SER A 14 1.87 4.47 -11.28
N VAL A 15 1.71 4.86 -10.00
CA VAL A 15 2.08 6.20 -9.51
C VAL A 15 3.56 6.47 -9.79
N TYR A 16 4.43 5.52 -9.45
CA TYR A 16 5.88 5.64 -9.65
C TYR A 16 6.26 5.77 -11.13
N TYR A 17 5.72 4.92 -12.00
CA TYR A 17 5.98 4.95 -13.45
C TYR A 17 5.41 6.21 -14.14
N ASN A 18 4.36 6.80 -13.58
CA ASN A 18 3.85 8.10 -14.00
C ASN A 18 4.75 9.28 -13.57
N GLY A 19 5.87 9.02 -12.89
CA GLY A 19 6.90 10.00 -12.53
C GLY A 19 6.78 10.58 -11.12
N LEU A 20 5.80 10.15 -10.33
CA LEU A 20 5.63 10.57 -8.94
C LEU A 20 6.48 9.69 -8.02
N ARG A 21 7.70 10.16 -7.70
CA ARG A 21 8.74 9.37 -7.00
C ARG A 21 8.98 9.75 -5.55
N ARG A 22 8.04 10.44 -4.90
CA ARG A 22 8.15 10.78 -3.48
C ARG A 22 7.24 9.87 -2.67
N SER A 23 7.75 9.30 -1.59
CA SER A 23 6.93 8.54 -0.65
C SER A 23 5.84 9.44 -0.07
N GLY A 24 4.64 8.88 0.10
CA GLY A 24 3.49 9.65 0.57
C GLY A 24 2.16 8.96 0.31
N VAL A 25 1.08 9.60 0.74
CA VAL A 25 -0.29 9.12 0.49
C VAL A 25 -0.74 9.53 -0.90
N TYR A 26 -1.25 8.57 -1.67
CA TYR A 26 -1.77 8.77 -3.02
C TYR A 26 -3.16 8.16 -3.14
N SER A 27 -3.96 8.72 -4.04
CA SER A 27 -5.24 8.13 -4.44
C SER A 27 -5.03 7.25 -5.67
N ILE A 28 -5.44 5.99 -5.56
CA ILE A 28 -5.40 4.99 -6.64
C ILE A 28 -6.81 4.51 -6.99
N LEU A 29 -6.96 3.90 -8.16
CA LEU A 29 -8.21 3.32 -8.63
C LEU A 29 -8.00 1.86 -9.09
N PRO A 30 -7.99 0.87 -8.17
CA PRO A 30 -7.68 -0.53 -8.50
C PRO A 30 -8.68 -1.17 -9.47
N SER A 31 -9.91 -0.66 -9.51
CA SER A 31 -10.94 -1.11 -10.45
C SER A 31 -11.59 0.09 -11.11
N MET A 32 -11.75 0.04 -12.43
CA MET A 32 -12.39 1.09 -13.23
C MET A 32 -13.84 1.39 -12.81
N GLN A 33 -14.49 0.45 -12.12
CA GLN A 33 -15.86 0.58 -11.62
C GLN A 33 -15.90 0.80 -10.10
N GLY A 34 -14.73 0.78 -9.44
CA GLY A 34 -14.59 0.98 -8.00
C GLY A 34 -14.52 2.44 -7.61
N LEU A 35 -14.47 2.67 -6.29
CA LEU A 35 -14.16 3.98 -5.72
C LEU A 35 -12.63 4.13 -5.57
N PRO A 36 -12.10 5.36 -5.66
CA PRO A 36 -10.71 5.63 -5.34
C PRO A 36 -10.39 5.21 -3.90
N VAL A 37 -9.17 4.70 -3.70
CA VAL A 37 -8.66 4.29 -2.39
C VAL A 37 -7.39 5.09 -2.10
N GLU A 38 -7.27 5.61 -0.88
CA GLU A 38 -6.03 6.24 -0.41
C GLU A 38 -5.07 5.16 0.10
N VAL A 39 -3.83 5.23 -0.35
CA VAL A 39 -2.78 4.28 0.02
C VAL A 39 -1.48 5.03 0.31
N LEU A 40 -0.70 4.51 1.24
CA LEU A 40 0.68 4.96 1.42
C LEU A 40 1.56 4.26 0.40
N CYS A 41 2.27 5.04 -0.42
CA CYS A 41 3.28 4.54 -1.34
C CYS A 41 4.68 4.81 -0.80
N ASP A 42 5.49 3.77 -0.72
CA ASP A 42 6.94 3.86 -0.53
C ASP A 42 7.61 3.86 -1.92
N MET A 43 8.22 5.00 -2.24
CA MET A 43 8.89 5.25 -3.51
C MET A 43 10.42 5.19 -3.40
N ASP A 44 10.95 4.92 -2.21
CA ASP A 44 12.37 5.00 -1.89
C ASP A 44 13.00 3.61 -1.77
N THR A 45 12.28 2.64 -1.18
CA THR A 45 12.81 1.29 -0.93
C THR A 45 12.94 0.48 -2.21
N GLU A 46 14.15 -0.06 -2.48
CA GLU A 46 14.44 -1.02 -3.56
C GLU A 46 13.76 -0.73 -4.91
N GLY A 47 13.89 0.51 -5.40
CA GLY A 47 13.34 0.91 -6.70
C GLY A 47 11.94 1.52 -6.64
N GLY A 48 11.31 1.53 -5.46
CA GLY A 48 10.05 2.22 -5.20
C GLY A 48 8.82 1.57 -5.83
N GLY A 49 7.67 2.23 -5.71
CA GLY A 49 6.40 1.73 -6.22
C GLY A 49 5.72 0.73 -5.28
N TRP A 50 6.18 0.62 -4.03
CA TRP A 50 5.60 -0.27 -3.04
C TRP A 50 4.33 0.34 -2.46
N MET A 51 3.25 -0.43 -2.47
CA MET A 51 2.04 -0.09 -1.73
C MET A 51 2.13 -0.68 -0.33
N VAL A 52 2.08 0.18 0.69
CA VAL A 52 2.13 -0.27 2.08
C VAL A 52 0.73 -0.71 2.50
N ILE A 53 0.57 -2.01 2.78
CA ILE A 53 -0.72 -2.58 3.22
C ILE A 53 -0.86 -2.62 4.74
N GLN A 54 0.25 -2.53 5.47
CA GLN A 54 0.31 -2.60 6.93
C GLN A 54 1.59 -1.89 7.42
N ARG A 55 1.50 -1.08 8.49
CA ARG A 55 2.67 -0.51 9.17
C ARG A 55 2.53 -0.52 10.69
N ARG A 56 3.58 -0.98 11.40
CA ARG A 56 3.79 -0.85 12.85
C ARG A 56 5.07 -0.07 13.12
N GLN A 57 5.07 0.79 14.12
CA GLN A 57 6.23 1.62 14.48
C GLN A 57 6.27 2.06 15.95
N ASP A 58 5.11 2.23 16.62
CA ASP A 58 5.03 2.90 17.92
C ASP A 58 3.96 2.36 18.87
N GLY A 59 3.10 1.44 18.41
CA GLY A 59 2.00 0.89 19.19
C GLY A 59 0.83 1.85 19.41
N SER A 60 0.73 2.94 18.65
CA SER A 60 -0.35 3.94 18.73
C SER A 60 -1.73 3.40 18.33
N VAL A 61 -1.79 2.28 17.60
CA VAL A 61 -3.04 1.67 17.13
C VAL A 61 -3.16 0.25 17.66
N ASP A 62 -4.33 -0.06 18.23
CA ASP A 62 -4.68 -1.43 18.61
C ASP A 62 -4.99 -2.27 17.37
N PHE A 63 -4.38 -3.46 17.28
CA PHE A 63 -4.59 -4.43 16.21
C PHE A 63 -5.45 -5.64 16.66
N ASN A 64 -5.87 -5.70 17.93
CA ASN A 64 -6.84 -6.67 18.40
C ASN A 64 -8.26 -6.23 18.02
N ARG A 65 -8.59 -6.39 16.73
CA ARG A 65 -9.80 -5.86 16.10
C ARG A 65 -10.74 -6.94 15.64
N THR A 66 -12.00 -6.56 15.43
CA THR A 66 -13.04 -7.44 14.87
C THR A 66 -12.77 -7.77 13.40
N TRP A 67 -13.44 -8.81 12.90
CA TRP A 67 -13.40 -9.14 11.47
C TRP A 67 -13.82 -7.98 10.57
N ASN A 68 -14.86 -7.24 10.95
CA ASN A 68 -15.34 -6.13 10.12
C ASN A 68 -14.32 -4.99 10.04
N GLU A 69 -13.63 -4.69 11.14
CA GLU A 69 -12.55 -3.70 11.13
C GLU A 69 -11.36 -4.17 10.28
N TYR A 70 -10.96 -5.44 10.35
CA TYR A 70 -9.93 -5.98 9.46
C TYR A 70 -10.35 -5.99 8.00
N LYS A 71 -11.63 -6.19 7.73
CA LYS A 71 -12.22 -6.17 6.39
C LYS A 71 -12.14 -4.76 5.78
N GLU A 72 -12.56 -3.75 6.53
CA GLU A 72 -12.63 -2.35 6.08
C GLU A 72 -11.28 -1.63 6.15
N GLY A 73 -10.43 -2.00 7.10
CA GLY A 73 -9.19 -1.29 7.42
C GLY A 73 -9.33 -0.39 8.65
N PHE A 74 -8.20 -0.06 9.27
CA PHE A 74 -8.15 0.79 10.46
C PHE A 74 -6.78 1.45 10.63
N GLY A 75 -6.72 2.51 11.45
CA GLY A 75 -5.50 3.27 11.72
C GLY A 75 -5.36 4.51 10.84
N ASP A 76 -4.14 5.00 10.68
CA ASP A 76 -3.81 6.21 9.93
C ASP A 76 -2.68 5.90 8.91
N LEU A 77 -2.87 6.26 7.64
CA LEU A 77 -1.86 6.09 6.59
C LEU A 77 -0.57 6.89 6.86
N HIS A 78 -0.62 7.89 7.74
CA HIS A 78 0.54 8.62 8.25
C HIS A 78 1.17 8.03 9.52
N GLY A 79 0.55 7.01 10.14
CA GLY A 79 1.02 6.29 11.34
C GLY A 79 0.91 4.77 11.21
N GLU A 80 0.44 4.09 12.25
CA GLU A 80 0.14 2.66 12.19
C GLU A 80 -1.22 2.39 11.54
N PHE A 81 -1.30 1.38 10.67
CA PHE A 81 -2.56 1.03 10.00
C PHE A 81 -2.58 -0.39 9.44
N TRP A 82 -3.79 -0.84 9.14
CA TRP A 82 -4.12 -1.96 8.27
C TRP A 82 -5.01 -1.46 7.13
N LEU A 83 -4.61 -1.68 5.87
CA LEU A 83 -5.31 -1.13 4.70
C LEU A 83 -6.73 -1.67 4.52
N GLY A 84 -7.03 -2.85 5.08
CA GLY A 84 -8.31 -3.53 4.95
C GLY A 84 -8.25 -4.69 3.96
N ASN A 85 -8.79 -5.84 4.36
CA ASN A 85 -8.73 -7.07 3.56
C ASN A 85 -9.43 -6.92 2.21
N GLU A 86 -10.54 -6.15 2.14
CA GLU A 86 -11.19 -5.91 0.85
C GLU A 86 -10.30 -5.08 -0.09
N ASN A 87 -9.61 -4.08 0.43
CA ASN A 87 -8.73 -3.25 -0.40
C ASN A 87 -7.51 -4.03 -0.87
N ILE A 88 -6.89 -4.81 0.02
CA ILE A 88 -5.78 -5.71 -0.33
C ILE A 88 -6.23 -6.69 -1.41
N HIS A 89 -7.38 -7.36 -1.22
CA HIS A 89 -7.91 -8.31 -2.20
C HIS A 89 -8.22 -7.65 -3.56
N ARG A 90 -8.80 -6.44 -3.57
CA ARG A 90 -9.09 -5.71 -4.82
C ARG A 90 -7.81 -5.43 -5.61
N VAL A 91 -6.73 -5.03 -4.94
CA VAL A 91 -5.44 -4.77 -5.59
C VAL A 91 -4.79 -6.07 -6.05
N THR A 92 -4.64 -7.06 -5.16
CA THR A 92 -3.92 -8.29 -5.52
C THR A 92 -4.66 -9.18 -6.51
N SER A 93 -5.97 -8.96 -6.72
CA SER A 93 -6.73 -9.68 -7.75
C SER A 93 -6.57 -9.11 -9.16
N GLN A 94 -5.90 -7.95 -9.33
CA GLN A 94 -5.76 -7.32 -10.64
C GLN A 94 -4.59 -7.87 -11.48
N GLY A 95 -3.68 -8.62 -10.86
CA GLY A 95 -2.50 -9.21 -11.49
C GLY A 95 -1.57 -9.86 -10.48
N ASP A 96 -0.36 -10.20 -10.92
CA ASP A 96 0.64 -10.80 -10.02
C ASP A 96 1.32 -9.71 -9.17
N TYR A 97 1.29 -9.89 -7.85
CA TYR A 97 1.97 -9.03 -6.89
C TYR A 97 3.07 -9.80 -6.15
N SER A 98 4.17 -9.09 -5.85
CA SER A 98 5.16 -9.56 -4.88
C SER A 98 4.92 -8.88 -3.53
N LEU A 99 5.15 -9.62 -2.45
CA LEU A 99 5.06 -9.11 -1.09
C LEU A 99 6.45 -8.98 -0.48
N ARG A 100 6.69 -7.83 0.15
CA ARG A 100 7.87 -7.59 0.97
C ARG A 100 7.44 -7.26 2.40
N ILE A 101 8.13 -7.85 3.37
CA ILE A 101 7.94 -7.57 4.80
C ILE A 101 9.27 -7.09 5.36
N ASP A 102 9.34 -5.82 5.75
CA ASP A 102 10.48 -5.24 6.45
C ASP A 102 10.23 -5.26 7.97
N LEU A 103 11.26 -5.64 8.73
CA LEU A 103 11.24 -5.74 10.18
C LEU A 103 12.48 -5.05 10.76
N GLU A 104 12.30 -4.37 11.88
CA GLU A 104 13.35 -3.74 12.66
C GLU A 104 13.28 -4.25 14.11
N ASP A 105 14.43 -4.64 14.68
CA ASP A 105 14.52 -4.98 16.10
C ASP A 105 14.82 -3.75 16.98
N TRP A 106 14.69 -3.90 18.30
CA TRP A 106 14.94 -2.81 19.27
C TRP A 106 16.39 -2.30 19.30
N ASN A 107 17.31 -2.95 18.58
CA ASN A 107 18.70 -2.52 18.40
C ASN A 107 18.94 -1.92 17.00
N ASN A 108 17.88 -1.51 16.31
CA ASN A 108 17.88 -0.96 14.95
C ASN A 108 18.46 -1.92 13.89
N LYS A 109 18.33 -3.24 14.08
CA LYS A 109 18.70 -4.21 13.04
C LYS A 109 17.53 -4.45 12.11
N HIS A 110 17.74 -4.12 10.84
CA HIS A 110 16.75 -4.34 9.78
C HIS A 110 16.92 -5.69 9.09
N LYS A 111 15.81 -6.36 8.81
CA LYS A 111 15.70 -7.58 8.00
C LYS A 111 14.47 -7.49 7.11
N HIS A 112 14.48 -8.20 5.99
CA HIS A 112 13.32 -8.32 5.13
C HIS A 112 13.07 -9.76 4.69
N ALA A 113 11.82 -10.06 4.38
CA ALA A 113 11.40 -11.26 3.67
C ALA A 113 10.70 -10.85 2.37
N PHE A 114 11.01 -11.55 1.28
CA PHE A 114 10.43 -11.29 -0.04
C PHE A 114 9.73 -12.55 -0.56
N TYR A 115 8.50 -12.37 -1.02
CA TYR A 115 7.67 -13.41 -1.62
C TYR A 115 7.35 -12.98 -3.05
N GLN A 116 7.76 -13.79 -4.03
CA GLN A 116 7.63 -13.44 -5.44
C GLN A 116 6.16 -13.34 -5.89
N VAL A 117 5.27 -14.15 -5.30
CA VAL A 117 3.84 -14.21 -5.61
C VAL A 117 3.06 -14.16 -4.30
N PHE A 118 2.08 -13.27 -4.22
CA PHE A 118 1.19 -13.05 -3.07
C PHE A 118 -0.27 -12.94 -3.52
#